data_AF-A0A316VE85-F1
#
_entry.id   AF-A0A316VE85-F1
#
_cell.length_a   1.000
_cell.length_b   1.000
_cell.length_c   1.000
_cell.angle_alpha   90.00
_cell.angle_beta   90.00
_cell.angle_gamma   90.00
#
_symmetry.space_group_name_H-M   'P 1'
#
loop_
_entity.id
_entity.type
_entity.pdbx_description
1 polymer ?
#
loop_
_entity_poly.entity_id
_entity_poly.type
_entity_poly.pdbx_seq_one_letter_code
_entity_poly.pdbx_strand_id
1 'polypeptide(L)'
;MTAETADFKAFQTAPAGKKATWHHKDPKEWDGAQKMIVGLGVLQQDKNTAKPPVHPKTDPVPVYSVWRQHAFILPRILAPLIVHRLYMELTGWTLHPVVAFIFYFACIIQFLRRHVQVIKRMGNKYGFYDGAHERDGVPDVHGWKVLNSLVMTLGLRPLLAIFWVYDRNVKPNLSWQTPFDVIAYTLALDFFFYVYHRSFHEVSFLWKYHRTHHTTKHPNVLLSAYADEVQETFDMVGIPLFAYLVVPLDFYTWWVATCYLLYTESAGHAGVRVFWQVPTTFWLRYFGCDLAIEDHDRHHQQGYRSSGDYGKQSRLWDALGGTMRNRVESVASNLDHVNQVKTWN
;
A
#
# COMPACT_ATOMS: atom_id res chain seq x y z
N MET A 1 -11.82 -6.67 36.10
CA MET A 1 -11.31 -6.66 34.71
C MET A 1 -12.33 -7.40 33.87
N THR A 2 -12.90 -6.75 32.87
CA THR A 2 -13.85 -7.40 31.94
C THR A 2 -13.11 -8.41 31.06
N ALA A 3 -13.81 -9.43 30.54
CA ALA A 3 -13.22 -10.43 29.65
C ALA A 3 -12.50 -9.77 28.44
N GLU A 4 -13.01 -8.65 27.94
CA GLU A 4 -12.36 -7.86 26.88
C GLU A 4 -11.02 -7.23 27.29
N THR A 5 -10.88 -6.74 28.52
CA THR A 5 -9.59 -6.19 29.00
C THR A 5 -8.51 -7.25 29.19
N ALA A 6 -8.91 -8.48 29.51
CA ALA A 6 -7.99 -9.62 29.59
C ALA A 6 -7.60 -10.12 28.19
N ASP A 7 -8.55 -10.16 27.24
CA ASP A 7 -8.33 -10.57 25.85
C ASP A 7 -7.46 -9.53 25.07
N PHE A 8 -7.65 -8.24 25.35
CA PHE A 8 -6.80 -7.16 24.82
C PHE A 8 -5.36 -7.25 25.34
N LYS A 9 -5.18 -7.45 26.66
CA LYS A 9 -3.84 -7.67 27.23
C LYS A 9 -3.22 -8.95 26.68
N ALA A 10 -3.98 -10.04 26.60
CA ALA A 10 -3.52 -11.31 26.03
C ALA A 10 -3.13 -11.18 24.55
N PHE A 11 -3.83 -10.36 23.76
CA PHE A 11 -3.48 -10.07 22.37
C PHE A 11 -2.23 -9.19 22.24
N GLN A 12 -2.04 -8.21 23.12
CA GLN A 12 -0.81 -7.41 23.21
C GLN A 12 0.39 -8.20 23.75
N THR A 13 0.16 -9.21 24.61
CA THR A 13 1.19 -10.07 25.21
C THR A 13 1.38 -11.40 24.47
N ALA A 14 0.52 -11.71 23.50
CA ALA A 14 0.73 -12.85 22.62
C ALA A 14 2.07 -12.62 21.92
N PRO A 15 2.97 -13.61 21.86
CA PRO A 15 4.28 -13.41 21.28
C PRO A 15 4.10 -12.81 19.90
N ALA A 16 4.73 -11.64 19.68
CA ALA A 16 4.84 -11.00 18.37
C ALA A 16 4.99 -12.10 17.32
N GLY A 17 4.10 -12.10 16.32
CA GLY A 17 3.90 -13.22 15.41
C GLY A 17 5.23 -13.90 15.05
N LYS A 18 5.35 -15.19 15.38
CA LYS A 18 6.50 -16.09 15.13
C LYS A 18 7.80 -15.36 14.71
N LYS A 19 8.71 -15.13 15.66
CA LYS A 19 10.06 -14.53 15.48
C LYS A 19 10.51 -14.38 14.01
N ALA A 20 10.58 -13.15 13.52
CA ALA A 20 11.22 -12.81 12.25
C ALA A 20 12.71 -12.54 12.52
N THR A 21 13.57 -13.53 12.25
CA THR A 21 15.03 -13.44 12.52
C THR A 21 15.88 -13.72 11.30
N TRP A 22 15.32 -14.36 10.27
CA TRP A 22 16.06 -14.80 9.09
C TRP A 22 16.82 -13.69 8.36
N HIS A 23 16.27 -12.47 8.33
CA HIS A 23 16.87 -11.30 7.67
C HIS A 23 18.15 -10.79 8.36
N HIS A 24 18.46 -11.32 9.55
CA HIS A 24 19.72 -11.10 10.26
C HIS A 24 20.74 -12.24 10.13
N LYS A 25 20.32 -13.40 9.61
CA LYS A 25 21.17 -14.60 9.49
C LYS A 25 22.13 -14.51 8.30
N ASP A 26 23.01 -15.51 8.16
CA ASP A 26 23.84 -15.64 6.96
C ASP A 26 22.95 -15.99 5.74
N PRO A 27 23.17 -15.39 4.55
CA PRO A 27 22.41 -15.75 3.34
C PRO A 27 22.42 -17.23 2.97
N LYS A 28 23.42 -17.99 3.44
CA LYS A 28 23.48 -19.45 3.29
C LYS A 28 22.36 -20.18 4.04
N GLU A 29 21.87 -19.61 5.13
CA GLU A 29 20.80 -20.17 5.95
C GLU A 29 19.40 -19.87 5.39
N TRP A 30 19.30 -19.01 4.38
CA TRP A 30 18.01 -18.63 3.80
C TRP A 30 17.37 -19.76 3.00
N ASP A 31 16.06 -19.92 3.20
CA ASP A 31 15.25 -20.76 2.33
C ASP A 31 15.02 -20.12 0.94
N GLY A 32 14.31 -20.83 0.06
CA GLY A 32 14.01 -20.34 -1.29
C GLY A 32 13.19 -19.04 -1.31
N ALA A 33 12.17 -18.91 -0.45
CA ALA A 33 11.32 -17.73 -0.41
C ALA A 33 12.09 -16.51 0.08
N GLN A 34 12.89 -16.67 1.13
CA GLN A 34 13.73 -15.63 1.71
C GLN A 34 14.76 -15.12 0.68
N LYS A 35 15.41 -16.03 -0.05
CA LYS A 35 16.31 -15.68 -1.17
C LYS A 35 15.58 -14.90 -2.27
N MET A 36 14.35 -15.28 -2.60
CA MET A 36 13.54 -14.55 -3.60
C MET A 36 13.14 -13.16 -3.11
N ILE A 37 12.70 -13.02 -1.86
CA ILE A 37 12.36 -11.72 -1.26
C ILE A 37 13.55 -10.76 -1.32
N VAL A 38 14.75 -11.24 -0.98
CA VAL A 38 15.98 -10.44 -1.05
C VAL A 38 16.37 -10.15 -2.50
N GLY A 39 16.30 -11.14 -3.41
CA GLY A 39 16.60 -10.97 -4.83
C GLY A 39 15.66 -9.99 -5.55
N LEU A 40 14.41 -9.88 -5.11
CA LEU A 40 13.45 -8.87 -5.57
C LEU A 40 13.79 -7.46 -5.09
N GLY A 41 14.66 -7.32 -4.07
CA GLY A 41 15.08 -6.03 -3.53
C GLY A 41 13.98 -5.30 -2.77
N VAL A 42 13.04 -6.05 -2.19
CA VAL A 42 11.85 -5.52 -1.51
C VAL A 42 11.92 -5.60 0.03
N LEU A 43 13.01 -6.15 0.56
CA LEU A 43 13.28 -6.16 2.00
C LEU A 43 13.73 -4.76 2.48
N GLN A 44 12.93 -4.14 3.35
CA GLN A 44 13.21 -2.79 3.86
C GLN A 44 14.43 -2.76 4.77
N GLN A 45 14.54 -3.70 5.72
CA GLN A 45 15.62 -3.76 6.70
C GLN A 45 16.25 -5.15 6.72
N ASP A 46 17.57 -5.19 6.70
CA ASP A 46 18.40 -6.40 6.79
C ASP A 46 19.59 -6.12 7.72
N LYS A 47 20.42 -7.12 8.03
CA LYS A 47 21.60 -6.95 8.90
C LYS A 47 22.60 -5.88 8.46
N ASN A 48 22.63 -5.52 7.18
CA ASN A 48 23.56 -4.54 6.63
C ASN A 48 22.94 -3.14 6.53
N THR A 49 21.65 -3.02 6.84
CA THR A 49 20.94 -1.75 6.80
C THR A 49 21.33 -0.95 8.05
N ALA A 50 21.85 0.27 7.85
CA ALA A 50 22.15 1.17 8.95
C ALA A 50 20.88 1.39 9.79
N LYS A 51 21.06 1.46 11.12
CA LYS A 51 19.93 1.72 12.03
C LYS A 51 19.28 3.05 11.64
N PRO A 52 17.96 3.07 11.34
CA PRO A 52 17.26 4.30 11.03
C PRO A 52 17.32 5.28 12.20
N PRO A 53 17.26 6.60 11.94
CA PRO A 53 17.18 7.58 13.00
C PRO A 53 15.87 7.44 13.79
N VAL A 54 15.95 7.70 15.09
CA VAL A 54 14.78 7.75 15.99
C VAL A 54 14.59 9.21 16.38
N HIS A 55 13.38 9.71 16.14
CA HIS A 55 13.01 11.10 16.39
C HIS A 55 12.00 11.19 17.53
N PRO A 56 12.14 12.15 18.46
CA PRO A 56 11.02 12.57 19.32
C PRO A 56 9.75 12.85 18.50
N LYS A 57 8.58 12.52 19.04
CA LYS A 57 7.29 12.73 18.37
C LYS A 57 7.00 14.20 18.04
N THR A 58 7.65 15.12 18.77
CA THR A 58 7.58 16.57 18.61
C THR A 58 8.56 17.13 17.58
N ASP A 59 9.47 16.30 17.03
CA ASP A 59 10.39 16.76 15.99
C ASP A 59 9.63 17.06 14.70
N PRO A 60 10.04 18.07 13.92
CA PRO A 60 9.44 18.36 12.63
C PRO A 60 9.39 17.13 11.71
N VAL A 61 8.25 16.91 11.06
CA VAL A 61 8.04 15.80 10.11
C VAL A 61 8.21 16.31 8.69
N PRO A 62 9.19 15.80 7.92
CA PRO A 62 9.45 16.27 6.56
C PRO A 62 8.29 15.94 5.62
N VAL A 63 7.91 16.91 4.78
CA VAL A 63 6.80 16.75 3.84
C VAL A 63 7.25 16.12 2.53
N TYR A 64 6.56 15.05 2.11
CA TYR A 64 6.72 14.51 0.76
C TYR A 64 5.63 14.99 -0.18
N SER A 65 6.06 15.99 -0.91
CA SER A 65 5.36 16.70 -1.94
C SER A 65 4.59 15.82 -2.95
N VAL A 66 3.26 15.96 -3.04
CA VAL A 66 2.37 15.33 -4.05
C VAL A 66 2.85 15.50 -5.49
N TRP A 67 3.46 16.63 -5.84
CA TRP A 67 3.96 16.94 -7.18
C TRP A 67 5.27 16.19 -7.45
N ARG A 68 6.11 15.95 -6.43
CA ARG A 68 7.21 14.97 -6.52
C ARG A 68 6.71 13.54 -6.58
N GLN A 69 5.60 13.21 -5.91
CA GLN A 69 4.96 11.90 -6.05
C GLN A 69 4.49 11.68 -7.50
N HIS A 70 3.77 12.62 -8.12
CA HIS A 70 3.38 12.54 -9.52
C HIS A 70 4.58 12.48 -10.47
N ALA A 71 5.64 13.27 -10.24
CA ALA A 71 6.87 13.22 -11.02
C ALA A 71 7.57 11.85 -10.92
N PHE A 72 7.36 11.10 -9.84
CA PHE A 72 7.79 9.71 -9.74
C PHE A 72 6.84 8.76 -10.47
N ILE A 73 5.53 8.89 -10.25
CA ILE A 73 4.53 7.93 -10.73
C ILE A 73 4.37 8.04 -12.25
N LEU A 74 4.07 9.23 -12.77
CA LEU A 74 3.62 9.46 -14.15
C LEU A 74 4.60 8.92 -15.20
N PRO A 75 5.92 9.22 -15.16
CA PRO A 75 6.83 8.71 -16.19
C PRO A 75 6.87 7.18 -16.25
N ARG A 76 6.66 6.49 -15.12
CA ARG A 76 6.72 5.03 -15.03
C ARG A 76 5.45 4.35 -15.48
N ILE A 77 4.29 4.97 -15.25
CA ILE A 77 3.00 4.39 -15.61
C ILE A 77 2.56 4.79 -17.02
N LEU A 78 3.02 5.94 -17.54
CA LEU A 78 2.75 6.37 -18.91
C LEU A 78 3.67 5.70 -19.93
N ALA A 79 4.91 5.36 -19.57
CA ALA A 79 5.85 4.71 -20.49
C ALA A 79 5.30 3.39 -21.09
N PRO A 80 4.69 2.46 -20.33
CA PRO A 80 4.09 1.26 -20.90
C PRO A 80 2.95 1.55 -21.88
N LEU A 81 2.13 2.56 -21.61
CA LEU A 81 1.05 2.99 -22.51
C LEU A 81 1.61 3.55 -23.82
N ILE A 82 2.65 4.38 -23.74
CA ILE A 82 3.35 4.95 -24.90
C ILE A 82 3.99 3.84 -25.74
N VAL A 83 4.71 2.90 -25.11
CA VAL A 83 5.35 1.76 -25.80
C VAL A 83 4.30 0.90 -26.51
N HIS A 84 3.21 0.57 -25.84
CA HIS A 84 2.12 -0.21 -26.44
C HIS A 84 1.46 0.55 -27.61
N ARG A 85 1.22 1.85 -27.46
CA ARG A 85 0.63 2.66 -28.54
C ARG A 85 1.55 2.74 -29.76
N LEU A 86 2.83 3.04 -29.54
CA LEU A 86 3.84 3.11 -30.60
C LEU A 86 3.98 1.76 -31.30
N TYR A 87 3.94 0.65 -30.57
CA TYR A 87 3.93 -0.69 -31.16
C TYR A 87 2.76 -0.85 -32.15
N MET A 88 1.54 -0.50 -31.74
CA MET A 88 0.37 -0.60 -32.62
C MET A 88 0.42 0.36 -33.80
N GLU A 89 0.91 1.59 -33.59
CA GLU A 89 1.00 2.60 -34.65
C GLU A 89 2.10 2.30 -35.68
N LEU A 90 3.24 1.78 -35.25
CA LEU A 90 4.40 1.51 -36.13
C LEU A 90 4.27 0.16 -36.87
N THR A 91 3.65 -0.84 -36.25
CA THR A 91 3.55 -2.19 -36.84
C THR A 91 2.20 -2.47 -37.50
N GLY A 92 1.15 -1.72 -37.13
CA GLY A 92 -0.23 -2.04 -37.48
C GLY A 92 -0.79 -3.28 -36.78
N TRP A 93 -0.03 -3.92 -35.88
CA TRP A 93 -0.46 -5.11 -35.15
C TRP A 93 -1.11 -4.77 -33.82
N THR A 94 -2.00 -5.64 -33.36
CA THR A 94 -2.63 -5.54 -32.03
C THR A 94 -1.89 -6.42 -31.04
N LEU A 95 -1.84 -6.00 -29.77
CA LEU A 95 -1.20 -6.80 -28.73
C LEU A 95 -2.14 -7.92 -28.27
N HIS A 96 -1.72 -9.17 -28.44
CA HIS A 96 -2.52 -10.31 -27.99
C HIS A 96 -2.73 -10.25 -26.46
N PRO A 97 -3.93 -10.60 -25.92
CA PRO A 97 -4.21 -10.49 -24.47
C PRO A 97 -3.16 -11.14 -23.56
N VAL A 98 -2.63 -12.31 -23.93
CA VAL A 98 -1.55 -12.99 -23.19
C VAL A 98 -0.26 -12.14 -23.15
N VAL A 99 0.11 -11.52 -24.27
CA VAL A 99 1.31 -10.67 -24.35
C VAL A 99 1.06 -9.38 -23.57
N ALA A 100 -0.13 -8.80 -23.67
CA ALA A 100 -0.54 -7.63 -22.90
C ALA A 100 -0.45 -7.91 -21.39
N PHE A 101 -0.98 -9.05 -20.93
CA PHE A 101 -0.86 -9.47 -19.53
C PHE A 101 0.61 -9.53 -19.08
N ILE A 102 1.46 -10.26 -19.80
CA ILE A 102 2.89 -10.40 -19.46
C ILE A 102 3.57 -9.03 -19.41
N PHE A 103 3.30 -8.18 -20.41
CA PHE A 103 3.88 -6.84 -20.51
C PHE A 103 3.47 -5.94 -19.33
N TYR A 104 2.17 -5.78 -19.09
CA TYR A 104 1.66 -4.92 -18.03
C TYR A 104 1.99 -5.45 -16.63
N PHE A 105 1.97 -6.76 -16.43
CA PHE A 105 2.39 -7.38 -15.18
C PHE A 105 3.87 -7.13 -14.88
N ALA A 106 4.75 -7.29 -15.87
CA ALA A 106 6.17 -6.97 -15.73
C ALA A 106 6.40 -5.49 -15.40
N CYS A 107 5.62 -4.59 -16.03
CA CYS A 107 5.67 -3.16 -15.75
C CYS A 107 5.21 -2.81 -14.32
N ILE A 108 4.17 -3.46 -13.79
CA ILE A 108 3.73 -3.30 -12.38
C ILE A 108 4.83 -3.75 -11.41
N ILE A 109 5.42 -4.92 -11.65
CA ILE A 109 6.52 -5.44 -10.80
C ILE A 109 7.67 -4.43 -10.77
N GLN A 110 8.08 -3.93 -11.94
CA GLN A 110 9.18 -2.99 -12.02
C GLN A 110 8.83 -1.65 -11.36
N PHE A 111 7.60 -1.14 -11.55
CA PHE A 111 7.12 0.06 -10.88
C PHE A 111 7.18 -0.06 -9.35
N LEU A 112 6.62 -1.15 -8.81
CA LEU A 112 6.60 -1.38 -7.37
C LEU A 112 7.97 -1.64 -6.78
N ARG A 113 8.84 -2.40 -7.47
CA ARG A 113 10.23 -2.58 -7.04
C ARG A 113 10.94 -1.24 -6.86
N ARG A 114 10.78 -0.31 -7.82
CA ARG A 114 11.36 1.03 -7.71
C ARG A 114 10.74 1.84 -6.58
N HIS A 115 9.44 1.69 -6.36
CA HIS A 115 8.73 2.37 -5.27
C HIS A 115 9.19 1.87 -3.90
N VAL A 116 9.35 0.56 -3.71
CA VAL A 116 9.88 -0.02 -2.47
C VAL A 116 11.33 0.43 -2.21
N GLN A 117 12.15 0.57 -3.26
CA GLN A 117 13.50 1.15 -3.13
C GLN A 117 13.47 2.61 -2.66
N VAL A 118 12.49 3.41 -3.09
CA VAL A 118 12.29 4.77 -2.59
C VAL A 118 11.89 4.74 -1.12
N ILE A 119 10.92 3.90 -0.75
CA ILE A 119 10.48 3.71 0.63
C ILE A 119 11.66 3.32 1.53
N LYS A 120 12.47 2.33 1.13
CA LYS A 120 13.66 1.89 1.87
C LYS A 120 14.64 3.04 2.10
N ARG A 121 14.95 3.82 1.06
CA ARG A 121 15.83 4.99 1.18
C ARG A 121 15.25 6.05 2.12
N MET A 122 13.94 6.31 2.06
CA MET A 122 13.28 7.26 2.93
C MET A 122 13.25 6.77 4.38
N GLY A 123 12.94 5.50 4.64
CA GLY A 123 12.99 4.92 5.99
C GLY A 123 14.39 4.99 6.60
N ASN A 124 15.44 4.68 5.84
CA ASN A 124 16.82 4.79 6.32
C ASN A 124 17.24 6.24 6.63
N LYS A 125 16.68 7.21 5.92
CA LYS A 125 17.06 8.63 6.03
C LYS A 125 16.25 9.40 7.07
N TYR A 126 14.95 9.12 7.16
CA TYR A 126 14.00 9.88 7.97
C TYR A 126 13.45 9.09 9.15
N GLY A 127 13.73 7.79 9.23
CA GLY A 127 13.21 6.92 10.28
C GLY A 127 11.76 6.51 10.02
N PHE A 128 11.11 6.05 11.09
CA PHE A 128 9.76 5.52 11.09
C PHE A 128 8.91 6.22 12.17
N TYR A 129 7.61 6.33 11.93
CA TYR A 129 6.66 6.73 12.97
C TYR A 129 6.74 5.72 14.11
N ASP A 130 6.66 6.23 15.34
CA ASP A 130 6.90 5.44 16.56
C ASP A 130 8.24 4.66 16.55
N GLY A 131 9.29 5.25 15.97
CA GLY A 131 10.59 4.60 15.70
C GLY A 131 11.40 4.11 16.91
N ALA A 132 10.88 4.25 18.14
CA ALA A 132 11.40 3.53 19.30
C ALA A 132 11.20 2.01 19.19
N HIS A 133 10.26 1.56 18.36
CA HIS A 133 10.03 0.15 18.02
C HIS A 133 10.58 -0.16 16.63
N GLU A 134 11.19 -1.33 16.48
CA GLU A 134 11.61 -1.84 15.17
C GLU A 134 10.39 -2.18 14.31
N ARG A 135 10.56 -2.14 12.98
CA ARG A 135 9.51 -2.59 12.08
C ARG A 135 9.45 -4.11 12.10
N ASP A 136 8.24 -4.64 12.15
CA ASP A 136 7.98 -6.07 12.10
C ASP A 136 8.58 -6.67 10.83
N GLY A 137 9.25 -7.82 10.97
CA GLY A 137 9.79 -8.58 9.83
C GLY A 137 8.82 -9.64 9.33
N VAL A 138 9.10 -10.20 8.15
CA VAL A 138 8.38 -11.40 7.67
C VAL A 138 8.71 -12.58 8.60
N PRO A 139 7.72 -13.26 9.21
CA PRO A 139 7.98 -14.39 10.09
C PRO A 139 8.78 -15.50 9.42
N ASP A 140 9.70 -16.15 10.15
CA ASP A 140 10.65 -17.14 9.61
C ASP A 140 9.95 -18.27 8.81
N VAL A 141 8.74 -18.66 9.22
CA VAL A 141 7.98 -19.78 8.61
C VAL A 141 6.95 -19.34 7.56
N HIS A 142 6.81 -18.05 7.28
CA HIS A 142 5.75 -17.50 6.42
C HIS A 142 6.28 -16.84 5.13
N GLY A 143 7.56 -17.03 4.79
CA GLY A 143 8.16 -16.48 3.56
C GLY A 143 7.37 -16.83 2.29
N TRP A 144 7.02 -18.11 2.09
CA TRP A 144 6.24 -18.54 0.92
C TRP A 144 4.82 -17.99 0.89
N LYS A 145 4.18 -17.87 2.06
CA LYS A 145 2.84 -17.26 2.14
C LYS A 145 2.89 -15.81 1.66
N VAL A 146 3.80 -15.01 2.22
CA VAL A 146 3.97 -13.60 1.83
C VAL A 146 4.31 -13.47 0.34
N LEU A 147 5.22 -14.31 -0.18
CA LEU A 147 5.60 -14.28 -1.59
C LEU A 147 4.42 -14.64 -2.50
N ASN A 148 3.65 -15.67 -2.16
CA ASN A 148 2.48 -16.08 -2.93
C ASN A 148 1.40 -14.99 -2.90
N SER A 149 1.08 -14.42 -1.74
CA SER A 149 0.09 -13.35 -1.62
C SER A 149 0.51 -12.09 -2.39
N LEU A 150 1.82 -11.75 -2.41
CA LEU A 150 2.35 -10.67 -3.25
C LEU A 150 2.18 -10.98 -4.75
N VAL A 151 2.58 -12.17 -5.20
CA VAL A 151 2.45 -12.56 -6.62
C VAL A 151 0.98 -12.58 -7.05
N MET A 152 0.09 -13.13 -6.22
CA MET A 152 -1.35 -13.18 -6.51
C MET A 152 -1.96 -11.79 -6.54
N THR A 153 -1.63 -10.91 -5.59
CA THR A 153 -2.13 -9.53 -5.59
C THR A 153 -1.74 -8.79 -6.87
N LEU A 154 -0.48 -8.93 -7.26
CA LEU A 154 0.05 -8.22 -8.42
C LEU A 154 -0.36 -8.86 -9.74
N GLY A 155 -0.59 -10.17 -9.78
CA GLY A 155 -0.93 -10.92 -11.00
C GLY A 155 -2.42 -11.02 -11.27
N LEU A 156 -3.24 -11.19 -10.23
CA LEU A 156 -4.67 -11.43 -10.40
C LEU A 156 -5.42 -10.17 -10.87
N ARG A 157 -5.09 -8.99 -10.32
CA ARG A 157 -5.68 -7.71 -10.76
C ARG A 157 -5.51 -7.46 -12.27
N PRO A 158 -4.28 -7.47 -12.85
CA PRO A 158 -4.11 -7.31 -14.30
C PRO A 158 -4.65 -8.49 -15.10
N LEU A 159 -4.63 -9.72 -14.59
CA LEU A 159 -5.25 -10.85 -15.28
C LEU A 159 -6.75 -10.62 -15.49
N LEU A 160 -7.45 -10.22 -14.42
CA LEU A 160 -8.89 -9.92 -14.46
C LEU A 160 -9.18 -8.71 -15.35
N ALA A 161 -8.37 -7.65 -15.29
CA ALA A 161 -8.55 -6.50 -16.16
C ALA A 161 -8.33 -6.82 -17.64
N ILE A 162 -7.33 -7.65 -17.96
CA ILE A 162 -7.11 -8.14 -19.33
C ILE A 162 -8.28 -9.00 -19.80
N PHE A 163 -8.84 -9.83 -18.92
CA PHE A 163 -10.01 -10.64 -19.27
C PHE A 163 -11.28 -9.81 -19.46
N TRP A 164 -11.51 -8.80 -18.61
CA TRP A 164 -12.80 -8.11 -18.51
C TRP A 164 -12.91 -6.83 -19.34
N VAL A 165 -11.84 -6.03 -19.41
CA VAL A 165 -11.90 -4.66 -19.99
C VAL A 165 -10.91 -4.39 -21.11
N TYR A 166 -9.96 -5.29 -21.36
CA TYR A 166 -8.97 -5.08 -22.41
C TYR A 166 -9.51 -5.43 -23.79
N ASP A 167 -9.63 -4.42 -24.64
CA ASP A 167 -9.88 -4.60 -26.07
C ASP A 167 -8.58 -4.40 -26.85
N ARG A 168 -8.09 -5.48 -27.49
CA ARG A 168 -6.87 -5.48 -28.29
C ARG A 168 -6.93 -4.55 -29.51
N ASN A 169 -8.13 -4.18 -29.96
CA ASN A 169 -8.32 -3.31 -31.14
C ASN A 169 -8.34 -1.82 -30.78
N VAL A 170 -8.45 -1.50 -29.49
CA VAL A 170 -8.35 -0.13 -29.00
C VAL A 170 -6.88 0.18 -28.76
N LYS A 171 -6.42 1.36 -29.19
CA LYS A 171 -5.06 1.83 -28.90
C LYS A 171 -5.02 2.49 -27.51
N PRO A 172 -3.89 2.39 -26.77
CA PRO A 172 -3.72 3.13 -25.53
C PRO A 172 -4.00 4.62 -25.70
N ASN A 173 -4.99 5.11 -24.96
CA ASN A 173 -5.42 6.49 -25.02
C ASN A 173 -5.89 6.93 -23.65
N LEU A 174 -5.41 8.09 -23.20
CA LEU A 174 -5.90 8.75 -21.99
C LEU A 174 -6.56 10.06 -22.41
N SER A 175 -7.72 10.35 -21.83
CA SER A 175 -8.44 11.60 -22.07
C SER A 175 -8.14 12.62 -20.97
N TRP A 176 -8.60 13.86 -21.15
CA TRP A 176 -8.60 14.85 -20.07
C TRP A 176 -9.50 14.45 -18.89
N GLN A 177 -10.41 13.49 -19.08
CA GLN A 177 -11.31 12.96 -18.03
C GLN A 177 -10.59 11.96 -17.10
N THR A 178 -9.54 11.31 -17.59
CA THR A 178 -8.77 10.29 -16.84
C THR A 178 -8.48 10.66 -15.38
N PRO A 179 -8.02 11.89 -15.04
CA PRO A 179 -7.77 12.23 -13.63
C PRO A 179 -9.04 12.20 -12.78
N PHE A 180 -10.17 12.64 -13.32
CA PHE A 180 -11.47 12.63 -12.63
C PHE A 180 -11.99 11.21 -12.46
N ASP A 181 -11.87 10.37 -13.48
CA ASP A 181 -12.25 8.96 -13.41
C ASP A 181 -11.41 8.21 -12.38
N VAL A 182 -10.09 8.46 -12.34
CA VAL A 182 -9.19 7.92 -11.33
C VAL A 182 -9.59 8.37 -9.92
N ILE A 183 -9.94 9.65 -9.73
CA ILE A 183 -10.40 10.17 -8.43
C ILE A 183 -11.72 9.51 -8.02
N ALA A 184 -12.70 9.46 -8.93
CA ALA A 184 -14.00 8.85 -8.67
C ALA A 184 -13.86 7.37 -8.31
N TYR A 185 -13.07 6.61 -9.07
CA TYR A 185 -12.78 5.21 -8.79
C TYR A 185 -12.05 5.04 -7.47
N THR A 186 -11.07 5.89 -7.17
CA THR A 186 -10.34 5.86 -5.89
C THR A 186 -11.28 6.07 -4.71
N LEU A 187 -12.19 7.05 -4.78
CA LEU A 187 -13.16 7.32 -3.70
C LEU A 187 -14.19 6.21 -3.55
N ALA A 188 -14.67 5.63 -4.66
CA ALA A 188 -15.59 4.48 -4.63
C ALA A 188 -14.90 3.25 -4.03
N LEU A 189 -13.66 2.97 -4.41
CA LEU A 189 -12.85 1.91 -3.83
C LEU A 189 -12.65 2.12 -2.33
N ASP A 190 -12.30 3.34 -1.94
CA ASP A 190 -12.09 3.72 -0.54
C ASP A 190 -13.36 3.56 0.30
N PHE A 191 -14.54 3.84 -0.29
CA PHE A 191 -15.82 3.62 0.38
C PHE A 191 -16.07 2.15 0.67
N PHE A 192 -15.95 1.30 -0.34
CA PHE A 192 -16.14 -0.14 -0.16
C PHE A 192 -15.10 -0.72 0.80
N PHE A 193 -13.85 -0.27 0.69
CA PHE A 193 -12.80 -0.65 1.63
C PHE A 193 -13.15 -0.21 3.06
N TYR A 194 -13.58 1.02 3.26
CA TYR A 194 -14.01 1.55 4.57
C TYR A 194 -15.10 0.67 5.20
N VAL A 195 -16.18 0.38 4.46
CA VAL A 195 -17.30 -0.43 4.97
C VAL A 195 -16.83 -1.82 5.36
N TYR A 196 -16.07 -2.47 4.48
CA TYR A 196 -15.50 -3.79 4.68
C TYR A 196 -14.56 -3.83 5.89
N HIS A 197 -13.60 -2.91 5.94
CA HIS A 197 -12.55 -2.85 6.94
C HIS A 197 -13.11 -2.55 8.32
N ARG A 198 -14.00 -1.55 8.41
CA ARG A 198 -14.75 -1.24 9.63
C ARG A 198 -15.57 -2.44 10.11
N SER A 199 -16.27 -3.13 9.19
CA SER A 199 -17.06 -4.32 9.56
C SER A 199 -16.18 -5.43 10.12
N PHE A 200 -14.99 -5.62 9.56
CA PHE A 200 -14.03 -6.63 10.00
C PHE A 200 -13.46 -6.33 11.38
N HIS A 201 -13.38 -5.06 11.77
CA HIS A 201 -13.07 -4.68 13.14
C HIS A 201 -14.29 -4.84 14.06
N GLU A 202 -15.37 -4.11 13.78
CA GLU A 202 -16.43 -3.83 14.74
C GLU A 202 -17.44 -4.98 14.89
N VAL A 203 -17.51 -5.90 13.93
CA VAL A 203 -18.37 -7.08 14.00
C VAL A 203 -17.55 -8.29 14.47
N SER A 204 -17.80 -8.74 15.70
CA SER A 204 -16.94 -9.72 16.38
C SER A 204 -16.70 -11.03 15.61
N PHE A 205 -17.69 -11.51 14.84
CA PHE A 205 -17.53 -12.73 14.04
C PHE A 205 -16.66 -12.55 12.79
N LEU A 206 -16.53 -11.32 12.29
CA LEU A 206 -15.70 -10.98 11.12
C LEU A 206 -14.23 -10.73 11.49
N TRP A 207 -13.95 -10.35 12.74
CA TRP A 207 -12.59 -10.10 13.24
C TRP A 207 -11.59 -11.23 12.97
N LYS A 208 -12.06 -12.48 12.97
CA LYS A 208 -11.21 -13.64 12.67
C LYS A 208 -10.55 -13.60 11.29
N TYR A 209 -11.07 -12.82 10.34
CA TYR A 209 -10.54 -12.65 8.99
C TYR A 209 -9.57 -11.48 8.87
N HIS A 210 -9.40 -10.68 9.93
CA HIS A 210 -8.55 -9.50 9.93
C HIS A 210 -7.49 -9.52 11.03
N ARG A 211 -7.70 -10.31 12.09
CA ARG A 211 -6.78 -10.41 13.22
C ARG A 211 -5.36 -10.79 12.81
N THR A 212 -5.17 -11.63 11.78
CA THR A 212 -3.83 -12.03 11.31
C THR A 212 -3.07 -10.82 10.78
N HIS A 213 -3.73 -9.96 10.02
CA HIS A 213 -3.15 -8.71 9.54
C HIS A 213 -2.68 -7.81 10.68
N HIS A 214 -3.49 -7.70 11.74
CA HIS A 214 -3.17 -6.94 12.95
C HIS A 214 -2.20 -7.59 13.93
N THR A 215 -1.71 -8.81 13.66
CA THR A 215 -0.56 -9.35 14.40
C THR A 215 0.72 -8.55 14.11
N THR A 216 0.72 -7.83 12.98
CA THR A 216 1.73 -6.84 12.62
C THR A 216 1.34 -5.48 13.22
N LYS A 217 2.05 -5.04 14.26
CA LYS A 217 1.83 -3.74 14.94
C LYS A 217 2.66 -2.62 14.36
N HIS A 218 3.83 -2.96 13.85
CA HIS A 218 4.75 -2.07 13.20
C HIS A 218 5.04 -2.61 11.79
N PRO A 219 4.07 -2.62 10.85
CA PRO A 219 4.23 -3.19 9.52
C PRO A 219 5.36 -2.58 8.70
N ASN A 220 5.77 -3.34 7.69
CA ASN A 220 6.58 -2.90 6.58
C ASN A 220 5.84 -3.26 5.26
N VAL A 221 6.32 -2.76 4.12
CA VAL A 221 5.63 -2.97 2.81
C VAL A 221 5.36 -4.45 2.50
N LEU A 222 6.25 -5.38 2.83
CA LEU A 222 6.03 -6.82 2.57
C LEU A 222 4.84 -7.38 3.33
N LEU A 223 4.56 -6.84 4.52
CA LEU A 223 3.46 -7.26 5.36
C LEU A 223 2.11 -6.69 4.92
N SER A 224 2.08 -5.82 3.90
CA SER A 224 0.82 -5.38 3.25
C SER A 224 0.02 -6.57 2.69
N ALA A 225 0.71 -7.63 2.28
CA ALA A 225 0.10 -8.86 1.76
C ALA A 225 -0.02 -9.96 2.83
N TYR A 226 0.30 -9.68 4.09
CA TYR A 226 0.21 -10.65 5.18
C TYR A 226 -1.17 -10.54 5.84
N ALA A 227 -2.11 -11.36 5.39
CA ALA A 227 -3.48 -11.41 5.90
C ALA A 227 -4.07 -12.84 5.85
N ASP A 228 -5.34 -12.99 6.21
CA ASP A 228 -6.08 -14.24 6.01
C ASP A 228 -6.68 -14.28 4.59
N GLU A 229 -6.93 -15.48 4.06
CA GLU A 229 -7.34 -15.70 2.65
C GLU A 229 -8.61 -14.91 2.25
N VAL A 230 -9.57 -14.78 3.17
CA VAL A 230 -10.79 -14.01 2.94
C VAL A 230 -10.45 -12.53 2.76
N GLN A 231 -9.64 -11.97 3.64
CA GLN A 231 -9.21 -10.57 3.51
C GLN A 231 -8.41 -10.38 2.21
N GLU A 232 -7.47 -11.27 1.93
CA GLU A 232 -6.69 -11.26 0.70
C GLU A 232 -7.60 -11.26 -0.54
N THR A 233 -8.65 -12.07 -0.56
CA THR A 233 -9.60 -12.12 -1.69
C THR A 233 -10.38 -10.82 -1.87
N PHE A 234 -10.87 -10.23 -0.77
CA PHE A 234 -11.58 -8.95 -0.82
C PHE A 234 -10.65 -7.82 -1.25
N ASP A 235 -9.44 -7.74 -0.68
CA ASP A 235 -8.46 -6.71 -1.00
C ASP A 235 -7.98 -6.83 -2.46
N MET A 236 -7.76 -8.05 -2.97
CA MET A 236 -7.27 -8.27 -4.33
C MET A 236 -8.36 -8.09 -5.39
N VAL A 237 -9.57 -8.61 -5.16
CA VAL A 237 -10.62 -8.75 -6.17
C VAL A 237 -11.91 -8.07 -5.77
N GLY A 238 -12.44 -8.38 -4.58
CA GLY A 238 -13.79 -7.95 -4.18
C GLY A 238 -13.97 -6.43 -4.19
N ILE A 239 -13.12 -5.71 -3.45
CA ILE A 239 -13.20 -4.26 -3.30
C ILE A 239 -12.94 -3.52 -4.62
N PRO A 240 -11.90 -3.84 -5.41
CA PRO A 240 -11.74 -3.29 -6.76
C PRO A 240 -12.92 -3.59 -7.68
N LEU A 241 -13.51 -4.79 -7.62
CA LEU A 241 -14.67 -5.14 -8.43
C LEU A 241 -15.90 -4.29 -8.08
N PHE A 242 -16.21 -4.10 -6.79
CA PHE A 242 -17.32 -3.25 -6.37
C PHE A 242 -17.12 -1.80 -6.80
N ALA A 243 -15.90 -1.27 -6.68
CA ALA A 243 -15.56 0.06 -7.19
C ALA A 243 -15.79 0.16 -8.71
N TYR A 244 -15.38 -0.86 -9.46
CA TYR A 244 -15.57 -0.93 -10.91
C TYR A 244 -17.04 -0.98 -11.33
N LEU A 245 -17.88 -1.70 -10.58
CA LEU A 245 -19.32 -1.76 -10.86
C LEU A 245 -20.02 -0.40 -10.68
N VAL A 246 -19.48 0.48 -9.84
CA VAL A 246 -19.99 1.85 -9.64
C VAL A 246 -19.33 2.85 -10.58
N VAL A 247 -18.02 2.71 -10.81
CA VAL A 247 -17.21 3.57 -11.67
C VAL A 247 -16.47 2.69 -12.69
N PRO A 248 -17.13 2.32 -13.81
CA PRO A 248 -16.49 1.51 -14.84
C PRO A 248 -15.36 2.28 -15.51
N LEU A 249 -14.22 1.62 -15.68
CA LEU A 249 -13.04 2.19 -16.34
C LEU A 249 -12.70 1.39 -17.61
N ASP A 250 -12.22 2.06 -18.65
CA ASP A 250 -11.49 1.38 -19.71
C ASP A 250 -10.15 0.83 -19.18
N PHE A 251 -9.53 -0.09 -19.91
CA PHE A 251 -8.29 -0.73 -19.47
C PHE A 251 -7.14 0.25 -19.18
N TYR A 252 -7.00 1.35 -19.93
CA TYR A 252 -5.89 2.27 -19.78
C TYR A 252 -6.10 3.24 -18.60
N THR A 253 -7.34 3.67 -18.37
CA THR A 253 -7.71 4.42 -17.17
C THR A 253 -7.61 3.52 -15.93
N TRP A 254 -8.06 2.27 -16.02
CA TRP A 254 -7.87 1.26 -14.96
C TRP A 254 -6.39 1.04 -14.61
N TRP A 255 -5.52 0.97 -15.63
CA TRP A 255 -4.07 0.84 -15.43
C TRP A 255 -3.52 2.00 -14.60
N VAL A 256 -3.87 3.25 -14.96
CA VAL A 256 -3.45 4.43 -14.23
C VAL A 256 -3.97 4.40 -12.79
N ALA A 257 -5.28 4.13 -12.60
CA ALA A 257 -5.89 4.04 -11.28
C ALA A 257 -5.19 2.99 -10.40
N THR A 258 -4.98 1.79 -10.95
CA THR A 258 -4.35 0.66 -10.24
C THR A 258 -2.92 0.98 -9.82
N CYS A 259 -2.12 1.66 -10.64
CA CYS A 259 -0.78 2.06 -10.24
C CYS A 259 -0.77 3.10 -9.11
N TYR A 260 -1.71 4.06 -9.11
CA TYR A 260 -1.85 5.00 -7.99
C TYR A 260 -2.31 4.32 -6.70
N LEU A 261 -3.23 3.35 -6.81
CA LEU A 261 -3.70 2.55 -5.68
C LEU A 261 -2.53 1.75 -5.09
N LEU A 262 -1.84 0.96 -5.90
CA LEU A 262 -0.72 0.13 -5.44
C LEU A 262 0.41 0.98 -4.82
N TYR A 263 0.67 2.17 -5.36
CA TYR A 263 1.60 3.15 -4.76
C TYR A 263 1.16 3.57 -3.35
N THR A 264 -0.11 3.91 -3.18
CA THR A 264 -0.66 4.34 -1.89
C THR A 264 -0.72 3.20 -0.88
N GLU A 265 -1.24 2.04 -1.28
CA GLU A 265 -1.45 0.87 -0.43
C GLU A 265 -0.12 0.34 0.15
N SER A 266 0.94 0.34 -0.67
CA SER A 266 2.27 -0.08 -0.22
C SER A 266 2.95 0.98 0.66
N ALA A 267 2.83 2.27 0.32
CA ALA A 267 3.34 3.35 1.16
C ALA A 267 2.68 3.38 2.56
N GLY A 268 1.38 3.13 2.66
CA GLY A 268 0.64 3.13 3.93
C GLY A 268 1.17 2.13 4.96
N HIS A 269 1.68 0.97 4.52
CA HIS A 269 2.27 -0.04 5.40
C HIS A 269 3.75 0.17 5.68
N ALA A 270 4.36 1.21 5.12
CA ALA A 270 5.80 1.42 5.25
C ALA A 270 6.22 1.98 6.61
N GLY A 271 5.32 2.66 7.32
CA GLY A 271 5.61 3.33 8.60
C GLY A 271 6.64 4.46 8.51
N VAL A 272 7.11 4.86 7.32
CA VAL A 272 8.17 5.86 7.14
C VAL A 272 7.73 7.21 7.70
N ARG A 273 8.59 7.86 8.49
CA ARG A 273 8.33 9.13 9.18
C ARG A 273 8.40 10.34 8.25
N VAL A 274 7.47 10.38 7.31
CA VAL A 274 7.34 11.42 6.30
C VAL A 274 5.86 11.74 6.17
N PHE A 275 5.53 13.03 6.05
CA PHE A 275 4.16 13.41 5.73
C PHE A 275 3.92 13.16 4.24
N TRP A 276 3.48 11.93 3.98
CA TRP A 276 3.26 11.38 2.65
C TRP A 276 1.77 11.21 2.43
N GLN A 277 1.16 12.25 1.87
CA GLN A 277 -0.27 12.26 1.55
C GLN A 277 -0.57 11.42 0.32
N VAL A 278 -1.79 10.89 0.24
CA VAL A 278 -2.30 10.18 -0.95
C VAL A 278 -2.44 11.16 -2.13
N PRO A 279 -1.79 10.92 -3.28
CA PRO A 279 -1.69 11.91 -4.35
C PRO A 279 -3.00 12.09 -5.14
N THR A 280 -3.89 11.10 -5.19
CA THR A 280 -5.19 11.20 -5.89
C THR A 280 -6.24 11.96 -5.09
N THR A 281 -6.15 11.92 -3.77
CA THR A 281 -7.13 12.49 -2.83
C THR A 281 -6.56 13.62 -1.97
N PHE A 282 -5.34 14.12 -2.30
CA PHE A 282 -4.63 15.12 -1.50
C PHE A 282 -5.44 16.39 -1.21
N TRP A 283 -6.34 16.76 -2.12
CA TRP A 283 -7.20 17.93 -2.01
C TRP A 283 -8.21 17.82 -0.86
N LEU A 284 -8.49 16.61 -0.37
CA LEU A 284 -9.31 16.41 0.84
C LEU A 284 -8.69 17.02 2.10
N ARG A 285 -7.40 17.37 2.07
CA ARG A 285 -6.75 18.11 3.17
C ARG A 285 -7.44 19.43 3.48
N TYR A 286 -8.03 20.09 2.47
CA TYR A 286 -8.77 21.35 2.66
C TYR A 286 -10.07 21.16 3.43
N PHE A 287 -10.52 19.91 3.58
CA PHE A 287 -11.65 19.48 4.40
C PHE A 287 -11.19 18.67 5.64
N GLY A 288 -9.89 18.62 5.93
CA GLY A 288 -9.33 17.82 7.03
C GLY A 288 -9.41 16.30 6.85
N CYS A 289 -9.71 15.83 5.63
CA CYS A 289 -10.00 14.42 5.32
C CYS A 289 -8.90 13.74 4.49
N ASP A 290 -7.71 14.33 4.39
CA ASP A 290 -6.57 13.69 3.72
C ASP A 290 -6.06 12.50 4.53
N LEU A 291 -5.54 11.48 3.84
CA LEU A 291 -4.84 10.35 4.45
C LEU A 291 -3.32 10.50 4.25
N ALA A 292 -2.54 10.13 5.26
CA ALA A 292 -1.09 10.06 5.26
C ALA A 292 -0.62 8.76 5.92
N ILE A 293 0.67 8.40 5.73
CA ILE A 293 1.24 7.15 6.26
C ILE A 293 0.99 6.96 7.76
N GLU A 294 1.07 8.02 8.56
CA GLU A 294 0.86 7.91 10.02
C GLU A 294 -0.53 7.36 10.37
N ASP A 295 -1.55 7.69 9.59
CA ASP A 295 -2.93 7.28 9.88
C ASP A 295 -3.06 5.74 9.85
N HIS A 296 -2.53 5.09 8.80
CA HIS A 296 -2.52 3.63 8.69
C HIS A 296 -1.53 2.96 9.66
N ASP A 297 -0.36 3.58 9.89
CA ASP A 297 0.61 3.06 10.87
C ASP A 297 0.02 3.04 12.29
N ARG A 298 -0.68 4.11 12.69
CA ARG A 298 -1.39 4.18 13.98
C ARG A 298 -2.54 3.20 14.07
N HIS A 299 -3.28 3.02 12.98
CA HIS A 299 -4.34 2.02 12.88
C HIS A 299 -3.80 0.61 13.20
N HIS A 300 -2.62 0.23 12.70
CA HIS A 300 -1.98 -1.04 13.06
C HIS A 300 -1.54 -1.10 14.53
N GLN A 301 -0.85 -0.06 15.00
CA GLN A 301 -0.33 0.02 16.38
C GLN A 301 -1.45 -0.14 17.42
N GLN A 302 -2.58 0.55 17.21
CA GLN A 302 -3.68 0.63 18.18
C GLN A 302 -4.83 -0.34 17.88
N GLY A 303 -4.90 -0.87 16.67
CA GLY A 303 -6.02 -1.67 16.20
C GLY A 303 -6.20 -2.98 16.97
N TYR A 304 -7.36 -3.10 17.63
CA TYR A 304 -7.90 -4.35 18.14
C TYR A 304 -9.42 -4.20 18.30
N ARG A 305 -10.22 -4.96 17.53
CA ARG A 305 -11.71 -4.98 17.52
C ARG A 305 -12.41 -3.62 17.30
N SER A 306 -12.07 -2.54 17.99
CA SER A 306 -12.50 -1.18 17.68
C SER A 306 -11.25 -0.34 17.42
N SER A 307 -11.17 0.24 16.22
CA SER A 307 -10.04 1.08 15.78
C SER A 307 -10.58 2.41 15.23
N GLY A 308 -9.81 3.06 14.36
CA GLY A 308 -10.27 4.14 13.50
C GLY A 308 -9.33 4.25 12.30
N ASP A 309 -9.55 5.27 11.46
CA ASP A 309 -8.84 5.47 10.20
C ASP A 309 -8.90 4.20 9.32
N TYR A 310 -10.11 3.72 9.06
CA TYR A 310 -10.35 2.50 8.26
C TYR A 310 -10.16 2.72 6.76
N GLY A 311 -10.20 3.96 6.27
CA GLY A 311 -9.94 4.30 4.87
C GLY A 311 -8.49 4.03 4.46
N LYS A 312 -8.28 3.74 3.17
CA LYS A 312 -6.97 3.38 2.58
C LYS A 312 -6.49 4.40 1.56
N GLN A 313 -7.37 5.26 1.07
CA GLN A 313 -7.08 6.32 0.10
C GLN A 313 -7.46 7.70 0.64
N SER A 314 -8.34 7.80 1.62
CA SER A 314 -8.70 9.05 2.28
C SER A 314 -9.19 8.80 3.70
N ARG A 315 -9.35 9.86 4.50
CA ARG A 315 -10.11 9.82 5.76
C ARG A 315 -11.53 10.36 5.60
N LEU A 316 -12.01 10.52 4.36
CA LEU A 316 -13.36 11.07 4.09
C LEU A 316 -14.45 10.21 4.73
N TRP A 317 -14.40 8.90 4.50
CA TRP A 317 -15.38 7.97 5.02
C TRP A 317 -15.27 7.80 6.54
N ASP A 318 -14.05 7.91 7.08
CA ASP A 318 -13.82 7.98 8.52
C ASP A 318 -14.40 9.24 9.16
N ALA A 319 -14.28 10.39 8.51
CA ALA A 319 -14.88 11.64 8.99
C ALA A 319 -16.41 11.55 8.98
N LEU A 320 -17.00 11.03 7.91
CA LEU A 320 -18.45 10.84 7.79
C LEU A 320 -18.98 9.77 8.75
N GLY A 321 -18.23 8.68 8.95
CA GLY A 321 -18.62 7.56 9.80
C GLY A 321 -18.20 7.70 11.27
N GLY A 322 -17.57 8.81 11.65
CA GLY A 322 -17.18 9.11 13.03
C GLY A 322 -16.01 8.27 13.56
N THR A 323 -15.15 7.76 12.68
CA THR A 323 -14.05 6.84 13.01
C THR A 323 -12.66 7.43 12.74
N MET A 324 -12.58 8.71 12.37
CA MET A 324 -11.31 9.41 12.15
C MET A 324 -10.57 9.62 13.47
N ARG A 325 -9.26 9.32 13.50
CA ARG A 325 -8.40 9.55 14.67
C ARG A 325 -7.44 10.73 14.46
N ASN A 326 -6.95 11.22 15.59
CA ASN A 326 -5.96 12.29 15.60
C ASN A 326 -4.57 11.73 15.30
N ARG A 327 -3.85 12.44 14.43
CA ARG A 327 -2.41 12.31 14.22
C ARG A 327 -1.67 12.75 15.48
N VAL A 328 -0.49 12.19 15.72
CA VAL A 328 0.38 12.53 16.85
C VAL A 328 1.62 13.25 16.36
N GLU A 329 2.27 12.74 15.33
CA GLU A 329 3.52 13.30 14.80
C GLU A 329 3.27 14.23 13.61
N SER A 330 2.42 13.84 12.65
CA SER A 330 2.15 14.59 11.42
C SER A 330 0.96 15.57 11.54
N VAL A 331 0.87 16.24 12.70
CA VAL A 331 -0.05 17.36 12.92
C VAL A 331 0.43 18.61 12.18
N ALA A 332 -0.50 19.48 11.78
CA ALA A 332 -0.19 20.64 10.94
C ALA A 332 0.93 21.55 11.49
N SER A 333 0.97 21.74 12.82
CA SER A 333 2.00 22.55 13.49
C SER A 333 3.40 21.92 13.48
N ASN A 334 3.50 20.62 13.18
CA ASN A 334 4.75 19.86 13.21
C ASN A 334 5.26 19.49 11.82
N LEU A 335 4.63 19.96 10.74
CA LEU A 335 5.05 19.67 9.37
C LEU A 335 6.21 20.57 8.93
N ASP A 336 7.30 19.95 8.49
CA ASP A 336 8.45 20.66 7.93
C ASP A 336 8.28 20.87 6.42
N HIS A 337 7.82 22.07 6.08
CA HIS A 337 7.68 22.53 4.69
C HIS A 337 8.98 23.05 4.08
N VAL A 338 10.03 23.26 4.88
CA VAL A 338 11.33 23.78 4.45
C VAL A 338 12.22 22.64 3.98
N ASN A 339 12.40 21.60 4.81
CA ASN A 339 13.23 20.43 4.51
C ASN A 339 12.42 19.31 3.84
N GLN A 340 11.81 19.63 2.71
CA GLN A 340 10.96 18.66 2.01
C GLN A 340 11.73 17.44 1.50
N VAL A 341 11.04 16.32 1.46
CA VAL A 341 11.60 15.06 0.96
C VAL A 341 11.89 15.14 -0.54
N LYS A 342 13.05 14.60 -0.91
CA LYS A 342 13.48 14.41 -2.30
C LYS A 342 13.37 12.92 -2.67
N THR A 343 12.71 12.62 -3.78
CA THR A 343 12.50 11.23 -4.25
C THR A 343 13.79 10.54 -4.71
N TRP A 344 14.75 11.34 -5.17
CA TRP A 344 15.88 10.86 -5.99
C TRP A 344 17.21 10.86 -5.25
N ASN A 345 17.28 11.47 -4.06
CA ASN A 345 18.51 11.68 -3.28
C ASN A 345 18.64 10.71 -2.12
#